data_AF-A0A1Q3QHI4-F1
#
_entry.id   AF-A0A1Q3QHI4-F1
#
_cell.length_a   1.000
_cell.length_b   1.000
_cell.length_c   1.000
_cell.angle_alpha   90.00
_cell.angle_beta   90.00
_cell.angle_gamma   90.00
#
_symmetry.space_group_name_H-M   'P 1'
#
loop_
_entity.id
_entity.type
_entity.pdbx_description
1 polymer ?
#
loop_
_entity_poly.entity_id
_entity_poly.type
_entity_poly.pdbx_seq_one_letter_code
_entity_poly.pdbx_strand_id
1 'polypeptide(L)'
;MKNPEIVCILRQISQNTNVKLPESIDFEVSDGILRINLSDKGVCANMQSNESAFEGWALCLKAWLPDLIEKVLICWNPTTHKSNLLHYERFKYRIWKFIQTYDWAENGSLFNMDYYGENLKNWVINFPCDEADKEAQGDEAILERDYIANQKGNYDIIDQQLPVGVFNNVVSKASCVMPRGKSQIDIWALRCDTLHIFELKKSNNIMVGIISELMYYVNIMNDIKNQRIKYPPNAKECEYRNFDILYNSLNSNKIHFIKGHFLAERLHPLISPAVITLLNDSHIQKMENIEYSYIVL
;
A
#
# COMPACT_ATOMS: atom_id res chain seq x y z
N MET A 1 0.22 14.02 21.58
CA MET A 1 1.06 13.77 22.77
C MET A 1 1.83 12.47 22.53
N LYS A 2 3.17 12.54 22.57
CA LYS A 2 4.07 11.38 22.49
C LYS A 2 3.71 10.42 23.63
N ASN A 3 3.41 9.16 23.34
CA ASN A 3 2.95 8.20 24.34
C ASN A 3 4.14 7.32 24.82
N PRO A 4 4.90 7.76 25.84
CA PRO A 4 6.10 7.07 26.29
C PRO A 4 5.81 5.65 26.79
N GLU A 5 4.59 5.39 27.25
CA GLU A 5 4.16 4.09 27.77
C GLU A 5 4.15 3.02 26.67
N ILE A 6 3.49 3.30 25.53
CA ILE A 6 3.50 2.39 24.37
C ILE A 6 4.92 2.10 23.92
N VAL A 7 5.77 3.13 23.82
CA VAL A 7 7.17 2.97 23.42
C VAL A 7 7.96 2.14 24.43
N CYS A 8 7.73 2.35 25.73
CA CYS A 8 8.39 1.59 26.80
C CYS A 8 8.03 0.10 26.69
N ILE A 9 6.74 -0.22 26.55
CA ILE A 9 6.24 -1.59 26.41
C ILE A 9 6.82 -2.23 25.15
N LEU A 10 6.77 -1.54 24.00
CA LEU A 10 7.33 -2.05 22.75
C LEU A 10 8.82 -2.36 22.87
N ARG A 11 9.60 -1.47 23.48
CA ARG A 11 11.05 -1.69 23.69
C ARG A 11 11.34 -2.91 24.55
N GLN A 12 10.51 -3.15 25.57
CA GLN A 12 10.63 -4.31 26.45
C GLN A 12 10.28 -5.61 25.70
N ILE A 13 9.12 -5.65 25.04
CA ILE A 13 8.63 -6.88 24.38
C ILE A 13 9.45 -7.19 23.13
N SER A 14 9.78 -6.18 22.32
CA SER A 14 10.55 -6.36 21.09
C SER A 14 12.06 -6.46 21.33
N GLN A 15 12.52 -6.29 22.58
CA GLN A 15 13.94 -6.23 22.96
C GLN A 15 14.77 -5.23 22.14
N ASN A 16 14.13 -4.18 21.62
CA ASN A 16 14.77 -3.17 20.78
C ASN A 16 14.62 -1.79 21.41
N THR A 17 15.70 -1.32 22.04
CA THR A 17 15.74 -0.03 22.73
C THR A 17 15.63 1.18 21.79
N ASN A 18 15.81 0.99 20.48
CA ASN A 18 15.78 2.05 19.47
C ASN A 18 14.42 2.27 18.84
N VAL A 19 13.36 1.57 19.27
CA VAL A 19 12.00 1.78 18.78
C VAL A 19 11.59 3.25 18.98
N LYS A 20 11.08 3.85 17.91
CA LYS A 20 10.54 5.22 17.86
C LYS A 20 9.23 5.20 17.09
N LEU A 21 8.24 5.93 17.61
CA LEU A 21 7.00 6.22 16.91
C LEU A 21 7.14 7.57 16.16
N PRO A 22 6.44 7.76 15.04
CA PRO A 22 6.49 8.98 14.26
C PRO A 22 5.89 10.16 15.03
N GLU A 23 6.35 11.38 14.76
CA GLU A 23 5.84 12.59 15.44
C GLU A 23 4.51 13.10 14.89
N SER A 24 4.15 12.70 13.65
CA SER A 24 2.94 13.21 12.97
C SER A 24 1.68 12.37 13.25
N ILE A 25 1.84 11.32 14.06
CA ILE A 25 0.77 10.40 14.46
C ILE A 25 0.85 10.26 15.98
N ASP A 26 -0.24 10.57 16.65
CA ASP A 26 -0.41 10.32 18.07
C ASP A 26 -1.12 8.99 18.29
N PHE A 27 -0.61 8.19 19.22
CA PHE A 27 -1.15 6.86 19.56
C PHE A 27 -1.62 6.86 21.00
N GLU A 28 -2.80 6.32 21.27
CA GLU A 28 -3.39 6.19 22.61
C GLU A 28 -4.06 4.83 22.72
N VAL A 29 -3.82 4.10 23.81
CA VAL A 29 -4.48 2.83 24.09
C VAL A 29 -5.27 2.99 25.38
N SER A 30 -6.57 2.76 25.30
CA SER A 30 -7.50 2.82 26.44
C SER A 30 -8.64 1.84 26.20
N ASP A 31 -9.01 1.06 27.22
CA ASP A 31 -10.16 0.14 27.18
C ASP A 31 -10.18 -0.78 25.95
N GLY A 32 -9.02 -1.36 25.60
CA GLY A 32 -8.89 -2.27 24.45
C GLY A 32 -8.85 -1.57 23.08
N ILE A 33 -8.90 -0.23 23.02
CA ILE A 33 -8.95 0.54 21.77
C ILE A 33 -7.64 1.29 21.57
N LEU A 34 -6.97 1.03 20.45
CA LEU A 34 -5.89 1.88 19.95
C LEU A 34 -6.48 3.01 19.10
N ARG A 35 -6.37 4.25 19.58
CA ARG A 35 -6.66 5.46 18.80
C ARG A 35 -5.39 5.93 18.08
N ILE A 36 -5.50 6.09 16.76
CA ILE A 36 -4.44 6.62 15.89
C ILE A 36 -4.91 7.99 15.39
N ASN A 37 -4.33 9.06 15.92
CA ASN A 37 -4.68 10.43 15.55
C ASN A 37 -3.64 10.99 14.57
N LEU A 38 -4.02 11.20 13.31
CA LEU A 38 -3.15 11.79 12.29
C LEU A 38 -3.31 13.31 12.23
N SER A 39 -2.17 13.99 12.21
CA SER A 39 -2.08 15.42 11.90
C SER A 39 -2.29 15.70 10.41
N ASP A 40 -2.48 16.98 10.06
CA ASP A 40 -2.56 17.43 8.66
C ASP A 40 -1.31 17.07 7.85
N LYS A 41 -0.14 17.09 8.51
CA LYS A 41 1.12 16.62 7.92
C LYS A 41 1.05 15.13 7.60
N GLY A 42 0.55 14.30 8.52
CA GLY A 42 0.47 12.85 8.34
C GLY A 42 -0.47 12.44 7.20
N VAL A 43 -1.64 13.09 7.09
CA VAL A 43 -2.61 12.78 6.02
C VAL A 43 -2.22 13.34 4.64
N CYS A 44 -1.29 14.29 4.58
CA CYS A 44 -0.82 14.92 3.33
C CYS A 44 0.59 14.48 2.89
N ALA A 45 1.27 13.62 3.65
CA ALA A 45 2.61 13.14 3.34
C ALA A 45 2.60 11.90 2.42
N ASN A 46 3.80 11.49 1.99
CA ASN A 46 3.96 10.24 1.24
C ASN A 46 3.65 9.04 2.17
N MET A 47 2.89 8.05 1.67
CA MET A 47 2.46 6.88 2.45
C MET A 47 3.62 6.01 2.93
N GLN A 48 4.76 6.06 2.20
CA GLN A 48 6.00 5.37 2.57
C GLN A 48 6.65 5.94 3.83
N SER A 49 6.38 7.21 4.12
CA SER A 49 6.97 7.87 5.29
C SER A 49 6.32 7.34 6.56
N ASN A 50 7.10 7.20 7.62
CA ASN A 50 6.60 6.77 8.92
C ASN A 50 5.48 7.70 9.43
N GLU A 51 5.47 8.97 9.01
CA GLU A 51 4.51 10.00 9.35
C GLU A 51 3.11 9.77 8.77
N SER A 52 2.98 8.97 7.70
CA SER A 52 1.72 8.71 7.00
C SER A 52 1.32 7.22 6.99
N ALA A 53 2.18 6.34 7.48
CA ALA A 53 2.05 4.89 7.41
C ALA A 53 1.07 4.28 8.44
N PHE A 54 -0.16 4.79 8.53
CA PHE A 54 -1.11 4.39 9.58
C PHE A 54 -1.45 2.90 9.55
N GLU A 55 -1.58 2.25 8.38
CA GLU A 55 -1.84 0.82 8.25
C GLU A 55 -0.69 0.02 8.85
N GLY A 56 0.54 0.37 8.47
CA GLY A 56 1.75 -0.28 8.99
C GLY A 56 1.86 -0.13 10.51
N TRP A 57 1.61 1.07 11.05
CA TRP A 57 1.64 1.28 12.50
C TRP A 57 0.49 0.56 13.23
N ALA A 58 -0.73 0.57 12.68
CA ALA A 58 -1.87 -0.15 13.25
C ALA A 58 -1.57 -1.66 13.36
N LEU A 59 -1.06 -2.26 12.27
CA LEU A 59 -0.70 -3.68 12.22
C LEU A 59 0.47 -4.00 13.14
N CYS A 60 1.52 -3.17 13.15
CA CYS A 60 2.65 -3.37 14.07
C CYS A 60 2.18 -3.33 15.52
N LEU A 61 1.47 -2.28 15.93
CA LEU A 61 1.04 -2.12 17.32
C LEU A 61 0.09 -3.24 17.75
N LYS A 62 -0.91 -3.57 16.93
CA LYS A 62 -1.86 -4.64 17.25
C LYS A 62 -1.18 -6.01 17.33
N ALA A 63 -0.22 -6.31 16.47
CA ALA A 63 0.52 -7.59 16.52
C ALA A 63 1.44 -7.71 17.74
N TRP A 64 2.05 -6.60 18.19
CA TRP A 64 2.93 -6.59 19.36
C TRP A 64 2.18 -6.49 20.69
N LEU A 65 0.96 -5.95 20.69
CA LEU A 65 0.14 -5.72 21.87
C LEU A 65 -1.26 -6.38 21.74
N PRO A 66 -1.36 -7.67 21.36
CA PRO A 66 -2.65 -8.29 21.02
C PRO A 66 -3.61 -8.33 22.22
N ASP A 67 -3.09 -8.45 23.44
CA ASP A 67 -3.89 -8.48 24.68
C ASP A 67 -4.36 -7.08 25.14
N LEU A 68 -3.78 -6.02 24.59
CA LEU A 68 -4.14 -4.63 24.91
C LEU A 68 -4.99 -3.97 23.82
N ILE A 69 -4.94 -4.49 22.59
CA ILE A 69 -5.55 -3.86 21.41
C ILE A 69 -6.53 -4.82 20.74
N GLU A 70 -7.79 -4.70 21.15
CA GLU A 70 -8.92 -5.38 20.52
C GLU A 70 -9.32 -4.66 19.22
N LYS A 71 -9.45 -3.33 19.27
CA LYS A 71 -9.89 -2.48 18.15
C LYS A 71 -8.91 -1.35 17.83
N VAL A 72 -8.96 -0.86 16.60
CA VAL A 72 -8.19 0.30 16.12
C VAL A 72 -9.14 1.35 15.57
N LEU A 73 -9.05 2.56 16.10
CA LEU A 73 -9.82 3.71 15.65
C LEU A 73 -8.89 4.72 14.97
N ILE A 74 -9.09 4.97 13.67
CA ILE A 74 -8.26 5.92 12.92
C ILE A 74 -8.96 7.28 12.84
N CYS A 75 -8.32 8.30 13.40
CA CYS A 75 -8.86 9.64 13.58
C CYS A 75 -8.02 10.68 12.83
N TRP A 76 -8.69 11.64 12.20
CA TRP A 76 -8.11 12.88 11.71
C TRP A 76 -9.21 13.94 11.63
N ASN A 77 -8.84 15.22 11.51
CA ASN A 77 -9.82 16.27 11.27
C ASN A 77 -10.04 16.43 9.76
N PRO A 78 -11.23 16.14 9.20
CA PRO A 78 -11.45 16.26 7.76
C PRO A 78 -11.71 17.70 7.28
N THR A 79 -11.98 18.65 8.19
CA THR A 79 -12.42 20.01 7.83
C THR A 79 -11.29 21.04 7.77
N THR A 80 -10.10 20.71 8.27
CA THR A 80 -8.94 21.61 8.19
C THR A 80 -8.36 21.65 6.78
N HIS A 81 -7.76 22.79 6.45
CA HIS A 81 -7.05 22.99 5.19
C HIS A 81 -5.93 21.95 5.00
N LYS A 82 -5.86 21.33 3.81
CA LYS A 82 -4.86 20.32 3.48
C LYS A 82 -3.78 20.89 2.57
N SER A 83 -2.52 20.71 2.96
CA SER A 83 -1.37 21.20 2.19
C SER A 83 -1.17 20.45 0.87
N ASN A 84 -1.63 19.20 0.78
CA ASN A 84 -1.58 18.41 -0.45
C ASN A 84 -2.85 17.56 -0.60
N LEU A 85 -3.77 18.04 -1.44
CA LEU A 85 -5.06 17.38 -1.69
C LEU A 85 -4.92 16.00 -2.33
N LEU A 86 -3.92 15.78 -3.20
CA LEU A 86 -3.73 14.48 -3.85
C LEU A 86 -3.32 13.41 -2.84
N HIS A 87 -2.36 13.72 -1.96
CA HIS A 87 -1.98 12.80 -0.89
C HIS A 87 -3.14 12.56 0.09
N TYR A 88 -3.94 13.59 0.37
CA TYR A 88 -5.11 13.47 1.23
C TYR A 88 -6.19 12.56 0.62
N GLU A 89 -6.49 12.68 -0.67
CA GLU A 89 -7.40 11.77 -1.36
C GLU A 89 -6.89 10.32 -1.34
N ARG A 90 -5.58 10.11 -1.54
CA ARG A 90 -4.97 8.79 -1.41
C ARG A 90 -5.07 8.24 0.01
N PHE A 91 -4.87 9.09 1.03
CA PHE A 91 -5.03 8.71 2.43
C PHE A 91 -6.47 8.26 2.74
N LYS A 92 -7.47 9.01 2.28
CA LYS A 92 -8.88 8.66 2.51
C LYS A 92 -9.27 7.34 1.81
N TYR A 93 -8.82 7.11 0.57
CA TYR A 93 -9.00 5.82 -0.11
C TYR A 93 -8.35 4.67 0.68
N ARG A 94 -7.14 4.88 1.19
CA ARG A 94 -6.44 3.90 2.03
C ARG A 94 -7.22 3.55 3.30
N ILE A 95 -7.75 4.54 4.02
CA ILE A 95 -8.61 4.30 5.18
C ILE A 95 -9.83 3.48 4.79
N TRP A 96 -10.49 3.84 3.69
CA TRP A 96 -11.68 3.14 3.21
C TRP A 96 -11.41 1.65 2.93
N LYS A 97 -10.32 1.33 2.23
CA LYS A 97 -9.91 -0.06 2.01
C LYS A 97 -9.52 -0.76 3.31
N PHE A 98 -8.87 -0.07 4.22
CA PHE A 98 -8.38 -0.65 5.48
C PHE A 98 -9.53 -1.07 6.40
N ILE A 99 -10.52 -0.20 6.62
CA ILE A 99 -11.69 -0.48 7.47
C ILE A 99 -12.65 -1.49 6.84
N GLN A 100 -12.63 -1.64 5.51
CA GLN A 100 -13.34 -2.73 4.84
C GLN A 100 -12.63 -4.06 5.04
N THR A 101 -11.29 -4.04 4.99
CA THR A 101 -10.47 -5.26 5.09
C THR A 101 -10.50 -5.87 6.48
N TYR A 102 -10.43 -5.05 7.53
CA TYR A 102 -10.29 -5.54 8.91
C TYR A 102 -11.49 -5.13 9.77
N ASP A 103 -12.17 -6.12 10.35
CA ASP A 103 -13.33 -5.94 11.25
C ASP A 103 -12.99 -5.24 12.56
N TRP A 104 -11.73 -5.31 12.97
CA TRP A 104 -11.20 -4.60 14.15
C TRP A 104 -10.80 -3.15 13.86
N ALA A 105 -10.86 -2.67 12.61
CA ALA A 105 -10.47 -1.32 12.24
C ALA A 105 -11.69 -0.44 11.92
N GLU A 106 -11.77 0.75 12.52
CA GLU A 106 -12.91 1.67 12.38
C GLU A 106 -12.47 3.09 12.01
N ASN A 107 -13.31 3.79 11.25
CA ASN A 107 -13.16 5.22 10.98
C ASN A 107 -13.62 6.03 12.20
N GLY A 108 -12.69 6.69 12.88
CA GLY A 108 -12.96 7.58 14.01
C GLY A 108 -13.17 9.05 13.64
N SER A 109 -13.18 9.37 12.35
CA SER A 109 -13.41 10.74 11.87
C SER A 109 -14.87 10.98 11.47
N LEU A 110 -15.25 12.25 11.33
CA LEU A 110 -16.56 12.66 10.81
C LEU A 110 -16.68 12.54 9.28
N PHE A 111 -15.67 12.01 8.59
CA PHE A 111 -15.70 11.88 7.13
C PHE A 111 -16.59 10.70 6.71
N ASN A 112 -17.58 10.95 5.85
CA ASN A 112 -18.41 9.88 5.27
C ASN A 112 -17.66 9.16 4.15
N MET A 113 -17.53 7.84 4.30
CA MET A 113 -16.83 6.96 3.37
C MET A 113 -17.67 6.47 2.18
N ASP A 114 -18.98 6.69 2.18
CA ASP A 114 -19.90 6.30 1.08
C ASP A 114 -19.45 6.86 -0.27
N TYR A 115 -18.74 7.99 -0.25
CA TYR A 115 -18.14 8.64 -1.42
C TYR A 115 -17.37 7.66 -2.33
N TYR A 116 -16.61 6.72 -1.77
CA TYR A 116 -15.79 5.82 -2.58
C TYR A 116 -16.62 4.74 -3.29
N GLY A 117 -17.67 4.22 -2.66
CA GLY A 117 -18.54 3.22 -3.27
C GLY A 117 -19.18 3.71 -4.57
N GLU A 118 -19.57 4.98 -4.62
CA GLU A 118 -20.25 5.56 -5.78
C GLU A 118 -19.30 6.07 -6.88
N ASN A 119 -18.12 6.57 -6.50
CA ASN A 119 -17.23 7.32 -7.40
C ASN A 119 -16.14 6.48 -8.06
N LEU A 120 -15.80 5.30 -7.54
CA LEU A 120 -14.74 4.46 -8.12
C LEU A 120 -14.96 4.16 -9.61
N LYS A 121 -16.21 3.96 -10.04
CA LYS A 121 -16.56 3.70 -11.45
C LYS A 121 -16.13 4.81 -12.42
N ASN A 122 -15.95 6.02 -11.92
CA ASN A 122 -15.50 7.18 -12.70
C ASN A 122 -13.97 7.29 -12.71
N TRP A 123 -13.27 6.49 -11.88
CA TRP A 123 -11.83 6.56 -11.80
C TRP A 123 -11.19 5.74 -12.92
N VAL A 124 -10.17 6.34 -13.51
CA VAL A 124 -9.28 5.69 -14.46
C VAL A 124 -7.85 5.73 -13.94
N ILE A 125 -7.08 4.70 -14.28
CA ILE A 125 -5.66 4.61 -13.94
C ILE A 125 -4.79 4.85 -15.18
N ASN A 126 -3.63 5.47 -15.00
CA ASN A 126 -2.67 5.56 -16.09
C ASN A 126 -1.98 4.21 -16.36
N PHE A 127 -1.25 4.14 -17.46
CA PHE A 127 -0.51 2.98 -17.93
C PHE A 127 0.86 3.45 -18.46
N PRO A 128 1.82 2.55 -18.72
CA PRO A 128 3.13 2.93 -19.26
C PRO A 128 3.00 3.70 -20.58
N CYS A 129 3.78 4.76 -20.74
CA CYS A 129 3.84 5.52 -22.00
C CYS A 129 5.13 5.28 -22.77
N ASP A 130 6.12 4.63 -22.14
CA ASP A 130 7.46 4.38 -22.67
C ASP A 130 8.04 3.13 -21.98
N GLU A 131 9.12 2.58 -22.53
CA GLU A 131 9.93 1.57 -21.85
C GLU A 131 10.55 2.09 -20.54
N ALA A 132 11.02 1.18 -19.69
CA ALA A 132 11.86 1.58 -18.56
C ALA A 132 13.16 2.19 -19.09
N ASP A 133 13.75 3.13 -18.35
CA ASP A 133 15.02 3.74 -18.72
C ASP A 133 16.08 2.65 -18.99
N LYS A 134 17.01 2.86 -19.92
CA LYS A 134 18.03 1.83 -20.24
C LYS A 134 19.09 1.69 -19.16
N GLU A 135 19.31 2.70 -18.34
CA GLU A 135 20.34 2.72 -17.29
C GLU A 135 19.68 2.83 -15.92
N ALA A 136 20.03 1.91 -15.01
CA ALA A 136 19.57 1.99 -13.62
C ALA A 136 20.35 3.08 -12.90
N GLN A 137 19.65 4.06 -12.35
CA GLN A 137 20.24 5.10 -11.54
C GLN A 137 19.82 4.94 -10.07
N GLY A 138 20.79 4.57 -9.23
CA GLY A 138 20.60 4.35 -7.80
C GLY A 138 20.40 2.89 -7.42
N ASP A 139 20.73 2.58 -6.17
CA ASP A 139 20.81 1.21 -5.66
C ASP A 139 19.51 0.40 -5.84
N GLU A 140 18.35 1.01 -5.56
CA GLU A 140 17.05 0.33 -5.66
C GLU A 140 16.72 -0.04 -7.11
N ALA A 141 17.03 0.82 -8.08
CA ALA A 141 16.83 0.54 -9.51
C ALA A 141 17.78 -0.55 -10.04
N ILE A 142 18.99 -0.67 -9.46
CA ILE A 142 19.93 -1.76 -9.79
C ILE A 142 19.39 -3.07 -9.23
N LEU A 143 19.01 -3.10 -7.95
CA LEU A 143 18.43 -4.27 -7.29
C LEU A 143 17.15 -4.76 -7.98
N GLU A 144 16.28 -3.84 -8.40
CA GLU A 144 15.07 -4.13 -9.17
C GLU A 144 15.40 -4.93 -10.44
N ARG A 145 16.37 -4.46 -11.22
CA ARG A 145 16.77 -5.12 -12.47
C ARG A 145 17.47 -6.46 -12.23
N ASP A 146 18.34 -6.53 -11.24
CA ASP A 146 19.03 -7.77 -10.89
C ASP A 146 18.01 -8.82 -10.46
N TYR A 147 17.01 -8.44 -9.67
CA TYR A 147 15.91 -9.33 -9.30
C TYR A 147 15.13 -9.79 -10.54
N ILE A 148 14.69 -8.87 -11.40
CA ILE A 148 13.94 -9.20 -12.61
C ILE A 148 14.73 -10.15 -13.50
N ALA A 149 16.01 -9.87 -13.77
CA ALA A 149 16.88 -10.69 -14.60
C ALA A 149 17.00 -12.13 -14.05
N ASN A 150 17.14 -12.28 -12.73
CA ASN A 150 17.25 -13.58 -12.07
C ASN A 150 15.93 -14.35 -11.99
N GLN A 151 14.78 -13.66 -12.08
CA GLN A 151 13.46 -14.26 -11.93
C GLN A 151 12.70 -14.48 -13.25
N LYS A 152 13.26 -14.10 -14.42
CA LYS A 152 12.61 -14.27 -15.73
C LYS A 152 12.12 -15.69 -16.03
N GLY A 153 12.80 -16.73 -15.51
CA GLY A 153 12.40 -18.13 -15.71
C GLY A 153 11.31 -18.63 -14.77
N ASN A 154 10.94 -17.85 -13.74
CA ASN A 154 10.02 -18.27 -12.69
C ASN A 154 8.59 -17.73 -12.86
N TYR A 155 8.40 -16.80 -13.79
CA TYR A 155 7.13 -16.13 -14.09
C TYR A 155 6.86 -16.18 -15.60
N ASP A 156 5.59 -16.13 -15.99
CA ASP A 156 5.22 -16.06 -17.41
C ASP A 156 5.66 -14.73 -18.01
N ILE A 157 5.55 -13.66 -17.21
CA ILE A 157 6.11 -12.34 -17.45
C ILE A 157 6.46 -11.67 -16.14
N ILE A 158 7.49 -10.83 -16.17
CA ILE A 158 7.94 -10.01 -15.03
C ILE A 158 8.52 -8.70 -15.57
N ASP A 159 8.04 -7.59 -15.01
CA ASP A 159 8.39 -6.24 -15.44
C ASP A 159 8.39 -5.26 -14.27
N GLN A 160 8.80 -4.04 -14.56
CA GLN A 160 9.00 -2.99 -13.57
C GLN A 160 8.12 -1.77 -13.79
N GLN A 161 8.01 -0.96 -12.74
CA GLN A 161 7.58 0.43 -12.81
C GLN A 161 6.18 0.60 -13.43
N LEU A 162 5.21 -0.20 -12.96
CA LEU A 162 3.84 -0.13 -13.46
C LEU A 162 3.13 1.10 -12.87
N PRO A 163 2.68 2.08 -13.69
CA PRO A 163 2.08 3.29 -13.18
C PRO A 163 0.75 3.03 -12.47
N VAL A 164 0.55 3.72 -11.33
CA VAL A 164 -0.67 3.61 -10.52
C VAL A 164 -1.24 4.97 -10.09
N GLY A 165 -1.10 5.97 -10.96
CA GLY A 165 -1.72 7.27 -10.81
C GLY A 165 -3.22 7.20 -11.12
N VAL A 166 -4.05 7.75 -10.24
CA VAL A 166 -5.52 7.70 -10.35
C VAL A 166 -6.08 9.05 -10.77
N PHE A 167 -7.02 9.01 -11.72
CA PHE A 167 -7.63 10.16 -12.35
C PHE A 167 -9.15 10.03 -12.42
N ASN A 168 -9.84 11.16 -12.52
CA ASN A 168 -11.28 11.19 -12.74
C ASN A 168 -11.58 11.23 -14.25
N ASN A 169 -12.21 10.17 -14.77
CA ASN A 169 -12.65 9.92 -16.14
C ASN A 169 -11.57 9.87 -17.23
N VAL A 170 -10.60 10.78 -17.20
CA VAL A 170 -9.56 10.92 -18.23
C VAL A 170 -8.19 11.06 -17.58
N VAL A 171 -7.14 10.52 -18.20
CA VAL A 171 -5.77 10.69 -17.72
C VAL A 171 -5.25 12.07 -18.12
N SER A 172 -5.19 13.01 -17.17
CA SER A 172 -4.65 14.36 -17.39
C SER A 172 -4.16 14.98 -16.08
N LYS A 173 -3.35 16.05 -16.16
CA LYS A 173 -2.94 16.79 -14.95
C LYS A 173 -4.14 17.38 -14.20
N ALA A 174 -5.18 17.84 -14.90
CA ALA A 174 -6.34 18.51 -14.32
C ALA A 174 -7.32 17.55 -13.63
N SER A 175 -7.35 16.28 -14.05
CA SER A 175 -8.24 15.24 -13.52
C SER A 175 -7.56 14.35 -12.47
N CYS A 176 -6.34 14.67 -12.05
CA CYS A 176 -5.57 13.90 -11.08
C CYS A 176 -6.32 13.84 -9.72
N VAL A 177 -6.64 12.63 -9.25
CA VAL A 177 -7.32 12.41 -7.95
C VAL A 177 -6.30 12.09 -6.87
N MET A 178 -5.34 11.23 -7.19
CA MET A 178 -4.24 10.82 -6.30
C MET A 178 -2.89 11.18 -6.94
N PRO A 179 -1.76 11.10 -6.21
CA PRO A 179 -0.45 11.44 -6.77
C PRO A 179 -0.15 10.64 -8.04
N ARG A 180 0.57 11.28 -8.97
CA ARG A 180 0.99 10.69 -10.26
C ARG A 180 2.49 10.90 -10.50
N GLY A 181 3.01 10.30 -11.57
CA GLY A 181 4.40 10.47 -12.00
C GLY A 181 5.33 9.47 -11.32
N LYS A 182 5.60 9.67 -10.02
CA LYS A 182 6.42 8.74 -9.20
C LYS A 182 5.59 7.67 -8.47
N SER A 183 4.30 7.55 -8.76
CA SER A 183 3.44 6.50 -8.18
C SER A 183 3.46 5.32 -9.12
N GLN A 184 4.32 4.35 -8.84
CA GLN A 184 4.54 3.17 -9.69
C GLN A 184 4.79 1.97 -8.77
N ILE A 185 4.26 0.81 -9.15
CA ILE A 185 4.64 -0.47 -8.56
C ILE A 185 6.04 -0.80 -9.05
N ASP A 186 6.98 -1.03 -8.13
CA ASP A 186 8.39 -1.29 -8.45
C ASP A 186 8.54 -2.49 -9.40
N ILE A 187 7.99 -3.65 -9.01
CA ILE A 187 8.02 -4.88 -9.81
C ILE A 187 6.65 -5.54 -9.80
N TRP A 188 6.24 -6.07 -10.94
CA TRP A 188 5.05 -6.89 -11.07
C TRP A 188 5.33 -8.10 -11.96
N ALA A 189 4.59 -9.18 -11.76
CA ALA A 189 4.74 -10.38 -12.56
C ALA A 189 3.41 -11.13 -12.70
N LEU A 190 3.25 -11.89 -13.79
CA LEU A 190 2.18 -12.87 -13.91
C LEU A 190 2.75 -14.28 -13.84
N ARG A 191 2.04 -15.14 -13.12
CA ARG A 191 2.25 -16.58 -13.16
C ARG A 191 0.91 -17.27 -13.08
N CYS A 192 0.55 -18.01 -14.12
CA CYS A 192 -0.77 -18.64 -14.27
C CYS A 192 -1.89 -17.59 -14.09
N ASP A 193 -2.73 -17.74 -13.06
CA ASP A 193 -3.84 -16.87 -12.72
C ASP A 193 -3.51 -15.89 -11.57
N THR A 194 -2.23 -15.73 -11.24
CA THR A 194 -1.77 -14.89 -10.12
C THR A 194 -1.00 -13.67 -10.63
N LEU A 195 -1.44 -12.49 -10.18
CA LEU A 195 -0.66 -11.25 -10.29
C LEU A 195 0.19 -11.08 -9.03
N HIS A 196 1.49 -11.02 -9.21
CA HIS A 196 2.46 -10.74 -8.16
C HIS A 196 2.86 -9.26 -8.20
N ILE A 197 2.90 -8.62 -7.03
CA ILE A 197 3.27 -7.22 -6.84
C ILE A 197 4.37 -7.21 -5.79
N PHE A 198 5.52 -6.63 -6.11
CA PHE A 198 6.65 -6.55 -5.19
C PHE A 198 6.91 -5.09 -4.84
N GLU A 199 7.08 -4.85 -3.55
CA GLU A 199 7.56 -3.59 -3.02
C GLU A 199 8.99 -3.78 -2.53
N LEU A 200 9.94 -3.13 -3.19
CA LEU A 200 11.36 -3.34 -2.95
C LEU A 200 11.89 -2.28 -1.97
N LYS A 201 12.66 -2.72 -0.97
CA LYS A 201 13.45 -1.80 -0.14
C LYS A 201 14.86 -2.31 0.04
N LYS A 202 15.82 -1.40 -0.11
CA LYS A 202 17.21 -1.68 0.23
C LYS A 202 17.42 -1.79 1.75
N SER A 203 18.50 -2.43 2.15
CA SER A 203 18.76 -2.85 3.53
C SER A 203 18.84 -1.75 4.60
N ASN A 204 19.03 -0.49 4.20
CA ASN A 204 19.01 0.67 5.11
C ASN A 204 17.69 1.45 5.07
N ASN A 205 16.77 1.13 4.16
CA ASN A 205 15.46 1.76 4.03
C ASN A 205 14.39 0.91 4.71
N ILE A 206 14.43 0.88 6.04
CA ILE A 206 13.57 0.03 6.86
C ILE A 206 12.33 0.76 7.38
N MET A 207 11.69 1.62 6.59
CA MET A 207 10.50 2.36 7.04
C MET A 207 9.27 1.44 7.17
N VAL A 208 8.39 1.74 8.12
CA VAL A 208 7.11 1.00 8.31
C VAL A 208 6.16 1.20 7.13
N GLY A 209 6.30 2.32 6.41
CA GLY A 209 5.45 2.65 5.27
C GLY A 209 5.54 1.70 4.08
N ILE A 210 6.49 0.76 4.05
CA ILE A 210 6.50 -0.34 3.06
C ILE A 210 5.17 -1.13 3.10
N ILE A 211 4.58 -1.32 4.29
CA ILE A 211 3.27 -1.96 4.45
C ILE A 211 2.18 -1.14 3.76
N SER A 212 2.09 0.14 4.12
CA SER A 212 1.07 1.05 3.57
C SER A 212 1.16 1.18 2.05
N GLU A 213 2.37 1.16 1.50
CA GLU A 213 2.61 1.21 0.06
C GLU A 213 2.18 -0.07 -0.66
N LEU A 214 2.66 -1.23 -0.21
CA LEU A 214 2.28 -2.51 -0.82
C LEU A 214 0.77 -2.74 -0.72
N MET A 215 0.15 -2.41 0.42
CA MET A 215 -1.30 -2.48 0.58
C MET A 215 -2.03 -1.56 -0.40
N TYR A 216 -1.56 -0.33 -0.61
CA TYR A 216 -2.15 0.57 -1.60
C TYR A 216 -2.09 -0.02 -3.01
N TYR A 217 -0.93 -0.56 -3.41
CA TYR A 217 -0.76 -1.18 -4.73
C TYR A 217 -1.64 -2.41 -4.93
N VAL A 218 -1.66 -3.33 -3.97
CA VAL A 218 -2.55 -4.51 -4.02
C VAL A 218 -4.02 -4.10 -4.09
N ASN A 219 -4.44 -3.09 -3.32
CA ASN A 219 -5.82 -2.61 -3.34
C ASN A 219 -6.21 -1.99 -4.70
N ILE A 220 -5.34 -1.17 -5.28
CA ILE A 220 -5.56 -0.58 -6.62
C ILE A 220 -5.67 -1.68 -7.67
N MET A 221 -4.75 -2.64 -7.68
CA MET A 221 -4.78 -3.75 -8.64
C MET A 221 -6.00 -4.65 -8.42
N ASN A 222 -6.44 -4.84 -7.18
CA ASN A 222 -7.68 -5.57 -6.90
C ASN A 222 -8.91 -4.83 -7.41
N ASP A 223 -8.93 -3.50 -7.32
CA ASP A 223 -10.04 -2.69 -7.86
C ASP A 223 -10.04 -2.67 -9.39
N ILE A 224 -8.87 -2.78 -10.05
CA ILE A 224 -8.78 -2.96 -11.50
C ILE A 224 -9.24 -4.36 -11.92
N LYS A 225 -8.73 -5.40 -11.26
CA LYS A 225 -9.12 -6.81 -11.48
C LYS A 225 -10.65 -6.97 -11.40
N ASN A 226 -11.27 -6.32 -10.41
CA ASN A 226 -12.73 -6.35 -10.20
C ASN A 226 -13.50 -5.28 -11.00
N GLN A 227 -12.85 -4.59 -11.96
CA GLN A 227 -13.48 -3.59 -12.84
C GLN A 227 -14.14 -2.41 -12.09
N ARG A 228 -13.73 -2.17 -10.83
CA ARG A 228 -14.14 -1.02 -10.01
C ARG A 228 -13.41 0.25 -10.48
N ILE A 229 -12.16 0.11 -10.89
CA ILE A 229 -11.34 1.14 -11.57
C ILE A 229 -10.96 0.58 -12.95
N LYS A 230 -10.84 1.42 -13.97
CA LYS A 230 -10.54 0.97 -15.34
C LYS A 230 -9.29 1.62 -15.90
N TYR A 231 -8.65 0.93 -16.83
CA TYR A 231 -7.73 1.59 -17.77
C TYR A 231 -8.54 2.36 -18.82
N PRO A 232 -8.03 3.49 -19.34
CA PRO A 232 -8.68 4.20 -20.44
C PRO A 232 -8.67 3.37 -21.73
N PRO A 233 -9.59 3.61 -22.68
CA PRO A 233 -9.75 2.75 -23.87
C PRO A 233 -8.50 2.60 -24.76
N ASN A 234 -7.62 3.60 -24.79
CA ASN A 234 -6.39 3.58 -25.56
C ASN A 234 -5.28 2.73 -24.90
N ALA A 235 -5.43 2.32 -23.64
CA ALA A 235 -4.44 1.48 -22.95
C ALA A 235 -4.27 0.11 -23.61
N LYS A 236 -5.28 -0.39 -24.33
CA LYS A 236 -5.23 -1.66 -25.07
C LYS A 236 -4.16 -1.70 -26.18
N GLU A 237 -3.66 -0.53 -26.60
CA GLU A 237 -2.67 -0.37 -27.67
C GLU A 237 -1.24 -0.25 -27.12
N CYS A 238 -1.06 -0.28 -25.79
CA CYS A 238 0.25 -0.14 -25.15
C CYS A 238 0.96 -1.49 -25.02
N GLU A 239 2.12 -1.60 -25.66
CA GLU A 239 3.00 -2.78 -25.58
C GLU A 239 4.21 -2.57 -24.66
N TYR A 240 4.40 -1.36 -24.12
CA TYR A 240 5.54 -1.06 -23.26
C TYR A 240 5.55 -1.91 -22.01
N ARG A 241 6.72 -2.47 -21.68
CA ARG A 241 6.93 -3.26 -20.45
C ARG A 241 5.93 -4.42 -20.33
N ASN A 242 5.62 -5.09 -21.45
CA ASN A 242 4.63 -6.19 -21.54
C ASN A 242 3.23 -5.83 -21.00
N PHE A 243 2.85 -4.55 -21.03
CA PHE A 243 1.58 -4.09 -20.48
C PHE A 243 0.36 -4.66 -21.22
N ASP A 244 0.47 -4.94 -22.52
CA ASP A 244 -0.58 -5.56 -23.33
C ASP A 244 -1.00 -6.92 -22.75
N ILE A 245 -0.04 -7.72 -22.27
CA ILE A 245 -0.29 -9.03 -21.65
C ILE A 245 -1.01 -8.87 -20.31
N LEU A 246 -0.58 -7.91 -19.48
CA LEU A 246 -1.26 -7.59 -18.22
C LEU A 246 -2.68 -7.09 -18.46
N TYR A 247 -2.85 -6.13 -19.37
CA TYR A 247 -4.13 -5.56 -19.74
C TYR A 247 -5.10 -6.64 -20.23
N ASN A 248 -4.65 -7.53 -21.12
CA ASN A 248 -5.46 -8.63 -21.63
C ASN A 248 -5.83 -9.63 -20.53
N SER A 249 -4.92 -9.93 -19.61
CA SER A 249 -5.16 -10.86 -18.51
C SER A 249 -6.19 -10.32 -17.50
N LEU A 250 -6.11 -9.02 -17.18
CA LEU A 250 -7.08 -8.35 -16.30
C LEU A 250 -8.47 -8.26 -16.95
N ASN A 251 -8.56 -7.85 -18.22
CA ASN A 251 -9.84 -7.66 -18.91
C ASN A 251 -10.51 -8.98 -19.35
N SER A 252 -9.74 -10.06 -19.47
CA SER A 252 -10.28 -11.40 -19.76
C SER A 252 -10.59 -12.22 -18.50
N ASN A 253 -10.59 -11.59 -17.31
CA ASN A 253 -10.80 -12.26 -16.02
C ASN A 253 -9.89 -13.48 -15.78
N LYS A 254 -8.65 -13.46 -16.30
CA LYS A 254 -7.70 -14.56 -16.10
C LYS A 254 -6.97 -14.49 -14.76
N ILE A 255 -6.94 -13.31 -14.14
CA ILE A 255 -6.28 -13.10 -12.85
C ILE A 255 -7.28 -13.35 -11.74
N HIS A 256 -7.07 -14.42 -10.98
CA HIS A 256 -7.89 -14.79 -9.83
C HIS A 256 -7.25 -14.41 -8.51
N PHE A 257 -5.92 -14.43 -8.42
CA PHE A 257 -5.15 -14.17 -7.21
C PHE A 257 -4.28 -12.92 -7.35
N ILE A 258 -4.10 -12.19 -6.24
CA ILE A 258 -3.10 -11.13 -6.15
C ILE A 258 -2.19 -11.42 -4.96
N LYS A 259 -0.88 -11.47 -5.18
CA LYS A 259 0.10 -11.65 -4.12
C LYS A 259 0.98 -10.42 -3.98
N GLY A 260 0.96 -9.82 -2.79
CA GLY A 260 1.87 -8.75 -2.40
C GLY A 260 3.13 -9.33 -1.75
N HIS A 261 4.30 -8.86 -2.17
CA HIS A 261 5.58 -9.31 -1.65
C HIS A 261 6.37 -8.12 -1.13
N PHE A 262 6.73 -8.16 0.16
CA PHE A 262 7.82 -7.34 0.66
C PHE A 262 9.12 -7.95 0.16
N LEU A 263 9.91 -7.20 -0.60
CA LEU A 263 11.17 -7.64 -1.16
C LEU A 263 12.31 -6.81 -0.57
N ALA A 264 12.96 -7.34 0.46
CA ALA A 264 14.00 -6.61 1.19
C ALA A 264 14.95 -7.59 1.88
N GLU A 265 16.19 -7.17 2.13
CA GLU A 265 17.10 -7.94 3.00
C GLU A 265 16.57 -7.98 4.44
N ARG A 266 16.03 -6.85 4.90
CA ARG A 266 15.49 -6.66 6.25
C ARG A 266 14.33 -5.67 6.23
N LEU A 267 13.31 -5.94 7.03
CA LEU A 267 12.20 -5.02 7.29
C LEU A 267 12.46 -4.20 8.56
N HIS A 268 11.58 -3.21 8.81
CA HIS A 268 11.57 -2.50 10.08
C HIS A 268 11.50 -3.48 11.26
N PRO A 269 12.23 -3.28 12.37
CA PRO A 269 12.25 -4.21 13.50
C PRO A 269 10.89 -4.53 14.15
N LEU A 270 9.90 -3.66 13.95
CA LEU A 270 8.52 -3.92 14.41
C LEU A 270 7.67 -4.70 13.40
N ILE A 271 8.11 -4.88 12.16
CA ILE A 271 7.46 -5.75 11.19
C ILE A 271 7.96 -7.17 11.44
N SER A 272 7.38 -7.83 12.43
CA SER A 272 7.68 -9.21 12.80
C SER A 272 6.88 -10.20 11.94
N PRO A 273 7.19 -11.51 11.98
CA PRO A 273 6.36 -12.53 11.34
C PRO A 273 4.88 -12.46 11.77
N ALA A 274 4.61 -12.11 13.04
CA ALA A 274 3.25 -11.92 13.54
C ALA A 274 2.51 -10.76 12.85
N VAL A 275 3.22 -9.70 12.43
CA VAL A 275 2.64 -8.62 11.62
C VAL A 275 2.23 -9.13 10.26
N ILE A 276 3.03 -9.98 9.62
CA ILE A 276 2.69 -10.59 8.32
C ILE A 276 1.51 -11.56 8.46
N THR A 277 1.46 -12.33 9.55
CA THR A 277 0.30 -13.17 9.88
C THR A 277 -0.96 -12.33 10.04
N LEU A 278 -0.91 -11.25 10.84
CA LEU A 278 -2.04 -10.35 11.06
C LEU A 278 -2.45 -9.62 9.77
N LEU A 279 -1.49 -9.23 8.93
CA LEU A 279 -1.74 -8.60 7.63
C LEU A 279 -2.60 -9.50 6.74
N ASN A 280 -2.44 -10.82 6.82
CA ASN A 280 -3.23 -11.83 6.09
C ASN A 280 -4.48 -12.31 6.86
N ASP A 281 -4.70 -11.83 8.09
CA ASP A 281 -5.82 -12.24 8.91
C ASP A 281 -7.06 -11.37 8.63
N SER A 282 -7.57 -11.52 7.42
CA SER A 282 -8.79 -10.86 6.95
C SER A 282 -9.63 -11.84 6.14
N HIS A 283 -10.92 -11.97 6.50
CA HIS A 283 -11.87 -12.74 5.71
C HIS A 283 -12.09 -12.11 4.32
N ILE A 284 -12.03 -10.77 4.22
CA ILE A 284 -12.18 -10.05 2.94
C ILE A 284 -11.00 -10.35 2.02
N GLN A 285 -9.77 -10.33 2.50
CA GLN A 285 -8.61 -10.71 1.68
C GLN A 285 -8.70 -12.15 1.18
N LYS A 286 -9.11 -13.08 2.06
CA LYS A 286 -9.33 -14.49 1.68
C LYS A 286 -10.41 -14.62 0.61
N MET A 287 -11.53 -13.88 0.73
CA MET A 287 -12.59 -13.85 -0.28
C MET A 287 -12.13 -13.24 -1.61
N GLU A 288 -11.28 -12.22 -1.56
CA GLU A 288 -10.74 -11.52 -2.73
C GLU A 288 -9.49 -12.22 -3.32
N ASN A 289 -9.07 -13.35 -2.73
CA ASN A 289 -7.88 -14.12 -3.11
C ASN A 289 -6.58 -13.30 -3.06
N ILE A 290 -6.40 -12.54 -1.98
CA ILE A 290 -5.24 -11.69 -1.72
C ILE A 290 -4.37 -12.32 -0.63
N GLU A 291 -3.05 -12.33 -0.86
CA GLU A 291 -2.06 -12.81 0.11
C GLU A 291 -0.84 -11.87 0.15
N TYR A 292 -0.24 -11.71 1.32
CA TYR A 292 0.98 -10.96 1.54
C TYR A 292 2.09 -11.86 2.07
N SER A 293 3.31 -11.67 1.61
CA SER A 293 4.47 -12.43 2.09
C SER A 293 5.75 -11.58 2.12
N TYR A 294 6.77 -12.11 2.78
CA TYR A 294 8.11 -11.51 2.84
C TYR A 294 9.10 -12.40 2.12
N ILE A 295 9.83 -11.83 1.15
CA ILE A 295 10.91 -12.47 0.41
C ILE A 295 12.20 -11.75 0.78
N VAL A 296 13.15 -12.51 1.31
CA VAL A 296 14.49 -12.02 1.61
C VAL A 296 15.30 -11.95 0.32
N LEU A 297 15.89 -10.78 0.04
CA LEU A 297 16.85 -10.57 -1.04
C LEU A 297 18.21 -11.21 -0.74
#